data_AF-A0A4Q1V0X2-F1
#
_entry.id   AF-A0A4Q1V0X2-F1
#
_cell.length_a   1.000
_cell.length_b   1.000
_cell.length_c   1.000
_cell.angle_alpha   90.00
_cell.angle_beta   90.00
_cell.angle_gamma   90.00
#
_symmetry.space_group_name_H-M   'P 1'
#
loop_
_entity.id
_entity.type
_entity.pdbx_description
1 polymer ?
#
loop_
_entity_poly.entity_id
_entity_poly.type
_entity_poly.pdbx_seq_one_letter_code
_entity_poly.pdbx_strand_id
1 'polypeptide(L)'
;MFIRVLDCIRIDHDPKLVILAVLVSLISGFTVFAILNHARAQQGGSRHVWSLIAACVAGGGIWSTHFVAMLGFAPATAVSYDITLTLASALLSIVIAGIAMPLLMSTALPCALVGAVVLSAAIAAMHFTGMRALVFAGKFAWEPALVALSVSSAILLLGAAIYIEHLANRRRLRFIAATLFGAAVCSLHFTAMAAAAVKTDPTLAVSDGGLSEFLLGLSVAFVASVIVALSLVAIVFDKRAHRASADADQMRNIIEAAQTSIVVCENQKVIATNRTFEQLVGLGQAEIEGTPLTNFIARPALTSDRRNRCLRGVEVQLMTATGTLVDVALSATPILSSGAPRQLIEIRDIRVEQAAREHITYLANHDALTGFPYLPQYRRELPRHLDTTAKSGDGMGIREPHHNAIRT
;
A
#
# COMPACT_ATOMS: atom_id res chain seq x y z
N MET A 1 -21.82 -3.72 -39.14
CA MET A 1 -21.68 -3.30 -37.72
C MET A 1 -20.41 -2.47 -37.50
N PHE A 2 -19.21 -3.04 -37.67
CA PHE A 2 -17.94 -2.32 -37.45
C PHE A 2 -17.74 -1.07 -38.32
N ILE A 3 -18.09 -1.13 -39.62
CA ILE A 3 -18.00 0.01 -40.54
C ILE A 3 -18.85 1.19 -40.06
N ARG A 4 -20.07 0.94 -39.56
CA ARG A 4 -20.95 2.00 -39.04
C ARG A 4 -20.37 2.74 -37.83
N VAL A 5 -19.68 2.04 -36.93
CA VAL A 5 -19.05 2.66 -35.76
C VAL A 5 -17.87 3.54 -36.21
N LEU A 6 -17.07 3.06 -37.17
CA LEU A 6 -15.97 3.83 -37.72
C LEU A 6 -16.45 5.07 -38.49
N ASP A 7 -17.51 4.92 -39.29
CA ASP A 7 -18.14 6.04 -40.00
C ASP A 7 -18.68 7.06 -39.00
N CYS A 8 -19.35 6.62 -37.94
CA CYS A 8 -19.84 7.50 -36.88
C CYS A 8 -18.71 8.31 -36.22
N ILE A 9 -17.57 7.67 -35.93
CA ILE A 9 -16.42 8.36 -35.32
C ILE A 9 -15.74 9.33 -36.30
N ARG A 10 -15.63 8.95 -37.59
CA ARG A 10 -14.81 9.68 -38.56
C ARG A 10 -15.58 10.78 -39.30
N ILE A 11 -16.85 10.53 -39.58
CA ILE A 11 -17.69 11.36 -40.44
C ILE A 11 -18.61 12.23 -39.60
N ASP A 12 -19.22 11.67 -38.55
CA ASP A 12 -20.26 12.38 -37.80
C ASP A 12 -19.71 13.20 -36.61
N HIS A 13 -18.43 13.03 -36.26
CA HIS A 13 -17.81 13.71 -35.13
C HIS A 13 -16.57 14.54 -35.51
N ASP A 14 -16.39 15.69 -34.86
CA ASP A 14 -15.11 16.42 -34.89
C ASP A 14 -14.03 15.60 -34.16
N PRO A 15 -12.95 15.18 -34.86
CA PRO A 15 -11.90 14.36 -34.26
C PRO A 15 -11.21 15.03 -33.06
N LYS A 16 -11.17 16.36 -32.99
CA LYS A 16 -10.54 17.09 -31.87
C LYS A 16 -11.32 16.87 -30.58
N LEU A 17 -12.65 16.92 -30.66
CA LEU A 17 -13.54 16.72 -29.50
C LEU A 17 -13.61 15.23 -29.12
N VAL A 18 -13.50 14.31 -30.07
CA VAL A 18 -13.33 12.88 -29.78
C VAL A 18 -12.06 12.63 -28.97
N ILE A 19 -10.92 13.20 -29.38
CA ILE A 19 -9.65 13.10 -28.63
C ILE A 19 -9.80 13.69 -27.23
N LEU A 20 -10.44 14.87 -27.10
CA LEU A 20 -10.69 15.49 -25.81
C LEU A 20 -11.58 14.61 -24.90
N ALA A 21 -12.64 14.02 -25.44
CA ALA A 21 -13.51 13.10 -24.70
C ALA A 21 -12.74 11.89 -24.18
N VAL A 22 -11.90 11.29 -25.03
CA VAL A 22 -11.02 10.17 -24.62
C VAL A 22 -10.08 10.61 -23.50
N LEU A 23 -9.43 11.77 -23.61
CA LEU A 23 -8.53 12.28 -22.58
C LEU A 23 -9.25 12.52 -21.24
N VAL A 24 -10.42 13.16 -21.27
CA VAL A 24 -11.25 13.37 -20.07
C VAL A 24 -11.61 12.02 -19.44
N SER A 25 -11.99 11.03 -20.25
CA SER A 25 -12.34 9.69 -19.77
C SER A 25 -11.17 8.98 -19.11
N LEU A 26 -9.97 9.06 -19.70
CA LEU A 26 -8.74 8.47 -19.16
C LEU A 26 -8.33 9.13 -17.83
N ILE A 27 -8.36 10.47 -17.76
CA ILE A 27 -8.03 11.21 -16.54
C ILE A 27 -9.05 10.88 -15.44
N SER A 28 -10.33 10.84 -15.78
CA SER A 28 -11.38 10.44 -14.84
C SER A 28 -11.15 9.01 -14.32
N GLY A 29 -10.95 8.03 -15.21
CA GLY A 29 -10.72 6.64 -14.85
C GLY A 29 -9.51 6.49 -13.92
N PHE A 30 -8.39 7.14 -14.24
CA PHE A 30 -7.21 7.14 -13.37
C PHE A 30 -7.53 7.72 -11.99
N THR A 31 -8.24 8.85 -11.95
CA THR A 31 -8.60 9.55 -10.72
C THR A 31 -9.53 8.72 -9.84
N VAL A 32 -10.53 8.06 -10.43
CA VAL A 32 -11.44 7.14 -9.74
C VAL A 32 -10.66 6.03 -9.05
N PHE A 33 -9.78 5.33 -9.78
CA PHE A 33 -9.00 4.22 -9.18
C PHE A 33 -8.01 4.69 -8.12
N ALA A 34 -7.37 5.85 -8.33
CA ALA A 34 -6.46 6.42 -7.33
C ALA A 34 -7.20 6.80 -6.03
N ILE A 35 -8.39 7.43 -6.14
CA ILE A 35 -9.21 7.79 -4.98
C ILE A 35 -9.79 6.55 -4.31
N LEU A 36 -10.26 5.56 -5.07
CA LEU A 36 -10.76 4.29 -4.51
C LEU A 36 -9.67 3.56 -3.71
N ASN A 37 -8.45 3.51 -4.24
CA ASN A 37 -7.34 2.90 -3.53
C ASN A 37 -7.00 3.67 -2.25
N HIS A 38 -7.01 5.00 -2.30
CA HIS A 38 -6.86 5.82 -1.10
C HIS A 38 -7.99 5.54 -0.09
N ALA A 39 -9.24 5.50 -0.54
CA ALA A 39 -10.40 5.21 0.30
C ALA A 39 -10.32 3.84 0.99
N ARG A 40 -9.78 2.82 0.31
CA ARG A 40 -9.58 1.46 0.89
C ARG A 40 -8.61 1.47 2.08
N ALA A 41 -7.65 2.39 2.10
CA ALA A 41 -6.69 2.53 3.20
C ALA A 41 -7.23 3.34 4.39
N GLN A 42 -8.40 3.97 4.26
CA GLN A 42 -9.01 4.81 5.30
C GLN A 42 -9.98 4.01 6.18
N GLN A 43 -10.20 4.49 7.40
CA GLN A 43 -11.17 3.94 8.35
C GLN A 43 -12.26 4.97 8.71
N GLY A 44 -13.41 4.48 9.18
CA GLY A 44 -14.52 5.32 9.66
C GLY A 44 -15.08 6.29 8.61
N GLY A 45 -15.45 7.50 9.05
CA GLY A 45 -16.08 8.52 8.20
C GLY A 45 -15.25 8.96 6.99
N SER A 46 -13.92 8.97 7.11
CA SER A 46 -13.00 9.32 6.01
C SER A 46 -13.21 8.41 4.79
N ARG A 47 -13.40 7.11 5.02
CA ARG A 47 -13.67 6.14 3.95
C ARG A 47 -14.90 6.49 3.13
N HIS A 48 -15.99 6.91 3.80
CA HIS A 48 -17.23 7.29 3.13
C HIS A 48 -17.10 8.60 2.35
N VAL A 49 -16.38 9.59 2.88
CA VAL A 49 -16.11 10.85 2.17
C VAL A 49 -15.34 10.59 0.89
N TRP A 50 -14.25 9.80 0.94
CA TRP A 50 -13.49 9.47 -0.26
C TRP A 50 -14.26 8.62 -1.26
N SER A 51 -15.13 7.72 -0.78
CA SER A 51 -16.06 6.98 -1.63
C SER A 51 -17.05 7.91 -2.34
N LEU A 52 -17.57 8.94 -1.68
CA LEU A 52 -18.46 9.92 -2.29
C LEU A 52 -17.72 10.75 -3.36
N ILE A 53 -16.48 11.19 -3.07
CA ILE A 53 -15.65 11.90 -4.04
C ILE A 53 -15.40 11.02 -5.27
N ALA A 54 -15.07 9.73 -5.09
CA ALA A 54 -14.89 8.81 -6.20
C ALA A 54 -16.16 8.66 -7.05
N ALA A 55 -17.34 8.61 -6.44
CA ALA A 55 -18.62 8.56 -7.14
C ALA A 55 -18.88 9.83 -7.98
N CYS A 56 -18.61 11.01 -7.42
CA CYS A 56 -18.73 12.28 -8.13
C CYS A 56 -17.76 12.37 -9.31
N VAL A 57 -16.51 11.92 -9.15
CA VAL A 57 -15.54 11.88 -10.25
C VAL A 57 -15.96 10.89 -11.32
N ALA A 58 -16.40 9.69 -10.94
CA ALA A 58 -16.84 8.67 -11.88
C ALA A 58 -18.05 9.16 -12.70
N GLY A 59 -19.12 9.59 -12.04
CA GLY A 59 -20.33 10.10 -12.71
C GLY A 59 -20.05 11.36 -13.51
N GLY A 60 -19.36 12.35 -12.93
CA GLY A 60 -18.99 13.58 -13.62
C GLY A 60 -18.09 13.36 -14.82
N GLY A 61 -17.18 12.39 -14.77
CA GLY A 61 -16.31 12.01 -15.87
C GLY A 61 -17.04 11.26 -16.99
N ILE A 62 -17.95 10.36 -16.65
CA ILE A 62 -18.86 9.71 -17.62
C ILE A 62 -19.69 10.78 -18.33
N TRP A 63 -20.31 11.68 -17.55
CA TRP A 63 -21.14 12.76 -18.07
C TRP A 63 -20.36 13.72 -18.97
N SER A 64 -19.19 14.17 -18.53
CA SER A 64 -18.33 15.06 -19.30
C SER A 64 -17.87 14.39 -20.59
N THR A 65 -17.42 13.12 -20.53
CA THR A 65 -16.99 12.38 -21.73
C THR A 65 -18.09 12.33 -22.78
N HIS A 66 -19.33 12.00 -22.37
CA HIS A 66 -20.47 11.94 -23.26
C HIS A 66 -20.77 13.30 -23.89
N PHE A 67 -20.87 14.37 -23.10
CA PHE A 67 -21.23 15.68 -23.63
C PHE A 67 -20.10 16.37 -24.40
N VAL A 68 -18.82 16.12 -24.10
CA VAL A 68 -17.71 16.51 -24.99
C VAL A 68 -17.88 15.84 -26.36
N ALA A 69 -18.19 14.54 -26.38
CA ALA A 69 -18.38 13.82 -27.64
C ALA A 69 -19.63 14.32 -28.39
N MET A 70 -20.74 14.59 -27.70
CA MET A 70 -21.95 15.17 -28.28
C MET A 70 -21.75 16.60 -28.83
N LEU A 71 -20.91 17.42 -28.21
CA LEU A 71 -20.52 18.72 -28.77
C LEU A 71 -19.71 18.58 -30.06
N GLY A 72 -19.03 17.45 -30.24
CA GLY A 72 -18.35 17.11 -31.48
C GLY A 72 -19.26 16.46 -32.51
N PHE A 73 -20.42 15.97 -32.11
CA PHE A 73 -21.41 15.37 -33.00
C PHE A 73 -22.17 16.47 -33.73
N ALA A 74 -22.21 16.41 -35.06
CA ALA A 74 -22.85 17.44 -35.89
C ALA A 74 -24.13 16.90 -36.56
N PRO A 75 -25.30 16.97 -35.93
CA PRO A 75 -26.56 16.75 -36.64
C PRO A 75 -26.77 17.84 -37.68
N ALA A 76 -27.43 17.51 -38.79
CA ALA A 76 -27.73 18.45 -39.88
C ALA A 76 -28.65 19.64 -39.49
N THR A 77 -29.06 19.76 -38.22
CA THR A 77 -29.98 20.79 -37.71
C THR A 77 -29.49 21.34 -36.37
N ALA A 78 -29.80 22.61 -36.08
CA ALA A 78 -29.51 23.26 -34.81
C ALA A 78 -30.03 22.43 -33.62
N VAL A 79 -29.18 22.31 -32.60
CA VAL A 79 -29.45 21.49 -31.41
C VAL A 79 -29.44 22.36 -30.17
N SER A 80 -30.43 22.13 -29.31
CA SER A 80 -30.39 22.57 -27.92
C SER A 80 -30.55 21.36 -27.00
N TYR A 81 -30.33 21.55 -25.70
CA TYR A 81 -30.40 20.46 -24.73
C TYR A 81 -31.44 20.77 -23.65
N ASP A 82 -32.32 19.82 -23.36
CA ASP A 82 -33.23 19.92 -22.22
C ASP A 82 -32.41 19.99 -20.92
N ILE A 83 -32.59 21.08 -20.17
CA ILE A 83 -31.82 21.35 -18.94
C ILE A 83 -32.09 20.26 -17.90
N THR A 84 -33.35 19.85 -17.75
CA THR A 84 -33.78 18.89 -16.74
C THR A 84 -33.15 17.52 -17.00
N LEU A 85 -33.23 17.03 -18.24
CA LEU A 85 -32.65 15.75 -18.61
C LEU A 85 -31.12 15.79 -18.61
N THR A 86 -30.51 16.91 -18.99
CA THR A 86 -29.06 17.09 -18.90
C THR A 86 -28.58 16.97 -17.44
N LEU A 87 -29.22 17.67 -16.50
CA LEU A 87 -28.89 17.57 -15.07
C LEU A 87 -29.24 16.19 -14.49
N ALA A 88 -30.39 15.63 -14.87
CA ALA A 88 -30.82 14.31 -14.42
C ALA A 88 -29.84 13.22 -14.87
N SER A 89 -29.31 13.29 -16.10
CA SER A 89 -28.30 12.34 -16.60
C SER A 89 -27.00 12.40 -15.76
N ALA A 90 -26.56 13.59 -15.36
CA ALA A 90 -25.41 13.78 -14.48
C ALA A 90 -25.67 13.16 -13.11
N LEU A 91 -26.79 13.53 -12.47
CA LEU A 91 -27.15 13.07 -11.14
C LEU A 91 -27.32 11.55 -11.10
N LEU A 92 -28.01 10.99 -12.10
CA LEU A 92 -28.24 9.55 -12.23
C LEU A 92 -26.92 8.79 -12.30
N SER A 93 -25.96 9.29 -13.10
CA SER A 93 -24.63 8.68 -13.21
C SER A 93 -23.88 8.69 -11.87
N ILE A 94 -23.93 9.80 -11.12
CA ILE A 94 -23.26 9.95 -9.81
C ILE A 94 -23.89 9.03 -8.77
N VAL A 95 -25.22 8.97 -8.72
CA VAL A 95 -25.95 8.12 -7.76
C VAL A 95 -25.66 6.64 -8.01
N ILE A 96 -25.77 6.17 -9.26
CA ILE A 96 -25.50 4.77 -9.60
C ILE A 96 -24.01 4.43 -9.37
N ALA A 97 -23.10 5.33 -9.74
CA ALA A 97 -21.68 5.17 -9.42
C ALA A 97 -21.44 5.10 -7.90
N GLY A 98 -22.14 5.90 -7.10
CA GLY A 98 -22.11 5.86 -5.65
C GLY A 98 -22.52 4.50 -5.07
N ILE A 99 -23.57 3.88 -5.62
CA ILE A 99 -24.00 2.52 -5.25
C ILE A 99 -22.91 1.49 -5.61
N ALA A 100 -22.17 1.70 -6.70
CA ALA A 100 -21.07 0.82 -7.09
C ALA A 100 -19.85 0.91 -6.14
N MET A 101 -19.59 2.05 -5.50
CA MET A 101 -18.33 2.27 -4.77
C MET A 101 -18.08 1.25 -3.64
N PRO A 102 -19.03 0.94 -2.73
CA PRO A 102 -18.80 -0.08 -1.70
C PRO A 102 -18.46 -1.46 -2.28
N LEU A 103 -19.11 -1.83 -3.39
CA LEU A 103 -18.88 -3.10 -4.10
C LEU A 103 -17.48 -3.12 -4.72
N LEU A 104 -17.08 -2.04 -5.40
CA LEU A 104 -15.76 -1.87 -5.98
C LEU A 104 -14.64 -1.86 -4.93
N MET A 105 -14.95 -1.45 -3.69
CA MET A 105 -14.00 -1.48 -2.59
C MET A 105 -13.89 -2.83 -1.88
N SER A 106 -14.70 -3.82 -2.25
CA SER A 106 -14.67 -5.16 -1.67
C SER A 106 -13.33 -5.86 -1.91
N THR A 107 -12.86 -6.59 -0.91
CA THR A 107 -11.71 -7.50 -1.03
C THR A 107 -12.08 -8.81 -1.74
N ALA A 108 -13.36 -9.17 -1.79
CA ALA A 108 -13.83 -10.30 -2.57
C ALA A 108 -14.05 -9.89 -4.04
N LEU A 109 -13.30 -10.51 -4.95
CA LEU A 109 -13.39 -10.29 -6.40
C LEU A 109 -14.83 -10.40 -6.95
N PRO A 110 -15.66 -11.41 -6.57
CA PRO A 110 -17.03 -11.50 -7.08
C PRO A 110 -17.87 -10.24 -6.77
N CYS A 111 -17.76 -9.69 -5.55
CA CYS A 111 -18.46 -8.46 -5.18
C CYS A 111 -17.94 -7.25 -5.97
N ALA A 112 -16.62 -7.18 -6.21
CA ALA A 112 -16.03 -6.12 -7.03
C ALA A 112 -16.52 -6.18 -8.49
N LEU A 113 -16.68 -7.39 -9.04
CA LEU A 113 -17.25 -7.58 -10.38
C LEU A 113 -18.73 -7.19 -10.45
N VAL A 114 -19.53 -7.42 -9.40
CA VAL A 114 -20.89 -6.85 -9.31
C VAL A 114 -20.83 -5.32 -9.31
N GLY A 115 -19.86 -4.73 -8.61
CA GLY A 115 -19.59 -3.29 -8.67
C GLY A 115 -19.29 -2.80 -10.10
N ALA A 116 -18.53 -3.57 -10.89
CA ALA A 116 -18.28 -3.26 -12.30
C ALA A 116 -19.56 -3.28 -13.15
N VAL A 117 -20.47 -4.21 -12.89
CA VAL A 117 -21.78 -4.25 -13.57
C VAL A 117 -22.62 -3.02 -13.21
N VAL A 118 -22.68 -2.65 -11.92
CA VAL A 118 -23.43 -1.46 -11.46
C VAL A 118 -22.83 -0.18 -12.04
N LEU A 119 -21.50 -0.06 -12.07
CA LEU A 119 -20.84 1.10 -12.67
C LEU A 119 -21.05 1.15 -14.20
N SER A 120 -21.13 0.01 -14.88
CA SER A 120 -21.50 -0.05 -16.31
C SER A 120 -22.95 0.39 -16.53
N ALA A 121 -23.85 0.06 -15.61
CA ALA A 121 -25.21 0.57 -15.63
C ALA A 121 -25.25 2.10 -15.46
N ALA A 122 -24.33 2.70 -14.69
CA ALA A 122 -24.19 4.15 -14.61
C ALA A 122 -23.81 4.76 -15.98
N ILE A 123 -22.89 4.15 -16.71
CA ILE A 123 -22.49 4.57 -18.07
C ILE A 123 -23.69 4.51 -19.02
N ALA A 124 -24.40 3.38 -19.04
CA ALA A 124 -25.56 3.18 -19.92
C ALA A 124 -26.70 4.15 -19.57
N ALA A 125 -27.09 4.23 -18.30
CA ALA A 125 -28.17 5.09 -17.83
C ALA A 125 -27.89 6.57 -18.12
N MET A 126 -26.66 7.01 -17.87
CA MET A 126 -26.20 8.36 -18.24
C MET A 126 -26.33 8.60 -19.73
N HIS A 127 -25.77 7.71 -20.57
CA HIS A 127 -25.75 7.87 -22.01
C HIS A 127 -27.16 7.97 -22.61
N PHE A 128 -28.04 7.02 -22.31
CA PHE A 128 -29.39 7.02 -22.87
C PHE A 128 -30.26 8.15 -22.33
N THR A 129 -30.05 8.59 -21.08
CA THR A 129 -30.73 9.79 -20.56
C THR A 129 -30.19 11.07 -21.20
N GLY A 130 -28.88 11.17 -21.40
CA GLY A 130 -28.24 12.29 -22.10
C GLY A 130 -28.69 12.41 -23.56
N MET A 131 -28.80 11.28 -24.27
CA MET A 131 -29.35 11.24 -25.64
C MET A 131 -30.81 11.71 -25.71
N ARG A 132 -31.60 11.49 -24.66
CA ARG A 132 -32.97 12.02 -24.57
C ARG A 132 -33.03 13.51 -24.27
N ALA A 133 -31.94 14.10 -23.76
CA ALA A 133 -31.85 15.54 -23.54
C ALA A 133 -31.68 16.32 -24.84
N LEU A 134 -31.30 15.66 -25.95
CA LEU A 134 -31.13 16.31 -27.25
C LEU A 134 -32.48 16.80 -27.78
N VAL A 135 -32.58 18.09 -28.07
CA VAL A 135 -33.78 18.72 -28.64
C VAL A 135 -33.48 19.07 -30.10
N PHE A 136 -34.14 18.36 -31.02
CA PHE A 136 -34.03 18.55 -32.47
C PHE A 136 -35.35 18.13 -33.14
N ALA A 137 -35.52 18.49 -34.42
CA ALA A 137 -36.72 18.16 -35.20
C ALA A 137 -36.72 16.69 -35.63
N GLY A 138 -36.86 15.77 -34.68
CA GLY A 138 -36.84 14.34 -34.96
C GLY A 138 -36.83 13.45 -33.72
N LYS A 139 -36.62 12.15 -33.94
CA LYS A 139 -36.50 11.14 -32.89
C LYS A 139 -35.40 10.13 -33.24
N PHE A 140 -34.77 9.57 -32.23
CA PHE A 140 -33.87 8.42 -32.40
C PHE A 140 -34.65 7.12 -32.49
N ALA A 141 -34.37 6.34 -33.55
CA ALA A 141 -34.75 4.93 -33.61
C ALA A 141 -33.51 4.07 -33.31
N TRP A 142 -33.64 3.16 -32.35
CA TRP A 142 -32.51 2.37 -31.86
C TRP A 142 -32.51 0.97 -32.46
N GLU A 143 -31.35 0.54 -32.95
CA GLU A 143 -31.12 -0.86 -33.36
C GLU A 143 -30.79 -1.73 -32.13
N PRO A 144 -31.67 -2.67 -31.71
CA PRO A 144 -31.51 -3.38 -30.43
C PRO A 144 -30.20 -4.16 -30.31
N ALA A 145 -29.70 -4.71 -31.41
CA ALA A 145 -28.46 -5.49 -31.44
C ALA A 145 -27.22 -4.62 -31.11
N LEU A 146 -27.15 -3.40 -31.66
CA LEU A 146 -26.07 -2.46 -31.37
C LEU A 146 -26.17 -1.88 -29.95
N VAL A 147 -27.39 -1.64 -29.46
CA VAL A 147 -27.62 -1.27 -28.05
C VAL A 147 -27.10 -2.37 -27.11
N ALA A 148 -27.48 -3.63 -27.35
CA ALA A 148 -26.99 -4.75 -26.54
C ALA A 148 -25.46 -4.90 -26.63
N LEU A 149 -24.86 -4.70 -27.81
CA LEU A 149 -23.40 -4.71 -27.97
C LEU A 149 -22.73 -3.58 -27.17
N SER A 150 -23.28 -2.35 -27.23
CA SER A 150 -22.72 -1.21 -26.51
C SER A 150 -22.67 -1.45 -25.00
N VAL A 151 -23.77 -1.95 -24.42
CA VAL A 151 -23.88 -2.24 -22.98
C VAL A 151 -23.00 -3.42 -22.58
N SER A 152 -23.03 -4.52 -23.34
CA SER A 152 -22.19 -5.69 -23.05
C SER A 152 -20.70 -5.38 -23.17
N SER A 153 -20.28 -4.57 -24.14
CA SER A 153 -18.88 -4.14 -24.27
C SER A 153 -18.40 -3.33 -23.07
N ALA A 154 -19.22 -2.43 -22.53
CA ALA A 154 -18.90 -1.68 -21.33
C ALA A 154 -18.75 -2.60 -20.11
N ILE A 155 -19.67 -3.55 -19.93
CA ILE A 155 -19.61 -4.53 -18.82
C ILE A 155 -18.33 -5.35 -18.89
N LEU A 156 -17.97 -5.84 -20.09
CA LEU A 156 -16.76 -6.65 -20.28
C LEU A 156 -15.48 -5.84 -20.01
N LEU A 157 -15.37 -4.64 -20.58
CA LEU A 157 -14.21 -3.77 -20.42
C LEU A 157 -14.04 -3.30 -18.97
N LEU A 158 -15.15 -2.95 -18.31
CA LEU A 158 -15.11 -2.52 -16.91
C LEU A 158 -14.85 -3.69 -15.97
N GLY A 159 -15.40 -4.88 -16.25
CA GLY A 159 -15.06 -6.12 -15.55
C GLY A 159 -13.56 -6.44 -15.64
N ALA A 160 -12.96 -6.29 -16.84
CA ALA A 160 -11.53 -6.44 -17.03
C ALA A 160 -10.71 -5.38 -16.28
N ALA A 161 -11.16 -4.11 -16.27
CA ALA A 161 -10.52 -3.05 -15.51
C ALA A 161 -10.48 -3.37 -14.01
N ILE A 162 -11.61 -3.83 -13.45
CA ILE A 162 -11.69 -4.20 -12.03
C ILE A 162 -10.86 -5.43 -11.72
N TYR A 163 -10.86 -6.44 -12.60
CA TYR A 163 -10.02 -7.63 -12.45
C TYR A 163 -8.52 -7.26 -12.38
N ILE A 164 -8.05 -6.37 -13.27
CA ILE A 164 -6.65 -5.91 -13.28
C ILE A 164 -6.32 -5.11 -12.02
N GLU A 165 -7.19 -4.21 -11.58
CA GLU A 165 -6.97 -3.44 -10.34
C GLU A 165 -6.99 -4.34 -9.09
N HIS A 166 -7.66 -5.50 -9.17
CA HIS A 166 -7.69 -6.49 -8.08
C HIS A 166 -6.42 -7.35 -8.02
N LEU A 167 -5.72 -7.54 -9.15
CA LEU A 167 -4.56 -8.42 -9.22
C LEU A 167 -3.38 -7.90 -8.39
N ALA A 168 -3.11 -6.59 -8.45
CA ALA A 168 -2.14 -5.95 -7.58
C ALA A 168 -2.32 -4.43 -7.56
N ASN A 169 -2.08 -3.82 -6.40
CA ASN A 169 -2.04 -2.36 -6.25
C ASN A 169 -0.72 -1.78 -6.83
N ARG A 170 -0.53 -1.89 -8.13
CA ARG A 170 0.65 -1.38 -8.86
C ARG A 170 0.23 -0.24 -9.78
N ARG A 171 0.99 0.86 -9.74
CA ARG A 171 0.75 2.05 -10.59
C ARG A 171 0.62 1.72 -12.08
N ARG A 172 1.41 0.77 -12.61
CA ARG A 172 1.31 0.32 -14.01
C ARG A 172 -0.04 -0.33 -14.32
N LEU A 173 -0.52 -1.21 -13.44
CA LEU A 173 -1.81 -1.88 -13.62
C LEU A 173 -2.97 -0.89 -13.55
N ARG A 174 -2.85 0.14 -12.69
CA ARG A 174 -3.83 1.23 -12.64
C ARG A 174 -3.96 2.00 -13.96
N PHE A 175 -2.86 2.26 -14.66
CA PHE A 175 -2.94 2.89 -15.99
C PHE A 175 -3.66 2.00 -17.00
N ILE A 176 -3.49 0.68 -16.92
CA ILE A 176 -4.21 -0.27 -17.76
C ILE A 176 -5.71 -0.27 -17.40
N ALA A 177 -6.04 -0.36 -16.10
CA ALA A 177 -7.42 -0.30 -15.62
C ALA A 177 -8.12 1.03 -16.00
N ALA A 178 -7.43 2.16 -15.87
CA ALA A 178 -7.92 3.47 -16.30
C ALA A 178 -8.17 3.53 -17.82
N THR A 179 -7.27 2.94 -18.62
CA THR A 179 -7.45 2.81 -20.06
C THR A 179 -8.68 1.97 -20.40
N LEU A 180 -8.88 0.85 -19.71
CA LEU A 180 -10.05 0.00 -19.90
C LEU A 180 -11.36 0.67 -19.45
N PHE A 181 -11.33 1.47 -18.37
CA PHE A 181 -12.46 2.32 -17.98
C PHE A 181 -12.80 3.32 -19.08
N GLY A 182 -11.81 4.05 -19.60
CA GLY A 182 -12.02 5.00 -20.69
C GLY A 182 -12.53 4.33 -21.96
N ALA A 183 -11.99 3.16 -22.29
CA ALA A 183 -12.45 2.33 -23.39
C ALA A 183 -13.91 1.86 -23.18
N ALA A 184 -14.33 1.52 -21.96
CA ALA A 184 -15.70 1.14 -21.66
C ALA A 184 -16.69 2.28 -21.94
N VAL A 185 -16.37 3.50 -21.49
CA VAL A 185 -17.19 4.70 -21.72
C VAL A 185 -17.26 5.04 -23.20
N CYS A 186 -16.10 5.08 -23.88
CA CYS A 186 -16.04 5.41 -25.31
C CYS A 186 -16.69 4.34 -26.18
N SER A 187 -16.44 3.05 -25.90
CA SER A 187 -17.04 1.92 -26.62
C SER A 187 -18.55 1.96 -26.55
N LEU A 188 -19.11 2.16 -25.34
CA LEU A 188 -20.55 2.30 -25.19
C LEU A 188 -21.07 3.48 -25.98
N HIS A 189 -20.46 4.66 -25.82
CA HIS A 189 -20.92 5.87 -26.47
C HIS A 189 -20.96 5.74 -28.00
N PHE A 190 -19.83 5.41 -28.63
CA PHE A 190 -19.77 5.37 -30.10
C PHE A 190 -20.56 4.20 -30.70
N THR A 191 -20.62 3.05 -30.01
CA THR A 191 -21.45 1.93 -30.47
C THR A 191 -22.94 2.24 -30.35
N ALA A 192 -23.35 2.94 -29.28
CA ALA A 192 -24.73 3.38 -29.11
C ALA A 192 -25.09 4.51 -30.09
N MET A 193 -24.20 5.47 -30.37
CA MET A 193 -24.41 6.46 -31.42
C MET A 193 -24.59 5.81 -32.80
N ALA A 194 -23.79 4.79 -33.13
CA ALA A 194 -23.97 4.01 -34.35
C ALA A 194 -25.28 3.19 -34.37
N ALA A 195 -25.88 2.92 -33.21
CA ALA A 195 -27.20 2.29 -33.07
C ALA A 195 -28.36 3.27 -33.30
N ALA A 196 -28.09 4.57 -33.19
CA ALA A 196 -29.09 5.63 -33.20
C ALA A 196 -29.33 6.14 -34.63
N ALA A 197 -30.41 5.70 -35.25
CA ALA A 197 -30.87 6.25 -36.52
C ALA A 197 -31.66 7.53 -36.29
N VAL A 198 -31.15 8.66 -36.79
CA VAL A 198 -31.84 9.95 -36.73
C VAL A 198 -33.01 9.93 -37.72
N LYS A 199 -34.25 10.01 -37.22
CA LYS A 199 -35.44 10.22 -38.04
C LYS A 199 -35.89 11.66 -37.89
N THR A 200 -35.58 12.49 -38.90
CA THR A 200 -35.99 13.89 -38.94
C THR A 200 -37.47 14.00 -39.28
N ASP A 201 -38.19 14.86 -38.59
CA ASP A 201 -39.57 15.23 -38.87
C ASP A 201 -39.66 16.76 -38.96
N PRO A 202 -39.68 17.32 -40.19
CA PRO A 202 -39.67 18.77 -40.39
C PRO A 202 -40.96 19.46 -39.95
N THR A 203 -41.98 18.71 -39.52
CA THR A 203 -43.23 19.27 -38.98
C THR A 203 -43.14 19.59 -37.48
N LEU A 204 -42.09 19.12 -36.79
CA LEU A 204 -41.87 19.39 -35.37
C LEU A 204 -41.22 20.76 -35.17
N ALA A 205 -41.92 21.64 -34.43
CA ALA A 205 -41.34 22.88 -33.94
C ALA A 205 -40.30 22.58 -32.85
N VAL A 206 -39.07 23.05 -33.04
CA VAL A 206 -38.00 22.97 -32.03
C VAL A 206 -38.17 24.16 -31.08
N SER A 207 -38.30 23.91 -29.77
CA SER A 207 -38.43 24.98 -28.78
C SER A 207 -37.08 25.64 -28.48
N ASP A 208 -37.06 26.97 -28.40
CA ASP A 208 -35.86 27.77 -28.11
C ASP A 208 -35.41 27.76 -26.62
N GLY A 209 -36.12 27.04 -25.74
CA GLY A 209 -35.90 27.08 -24.27
C GLY A 209 -34.81 26.15 -23.71
N GLY A 210 -33.95 25.58 -24.56
CA GLY A 210 -32.91 24.62 -24.16
C GLY A 210 -31.59 25.26 -23.74
N LEU A 211 -30.74 24.47 -23.06
CA LEU A 211 -29.34 24.80 -22.82
C LEU A 211 -28.62 24.90 -24.18
N SER A 212 -27.94 26.02 -24.43
CA SER A 212 -27.14 26.19 -25.65
C SER A 212 -25.87 25.35 -25.58
N GLU A 213 -25.32 24.98 -26.74
CA GLU A 213 -24.03 24.28 -26.86
C GLU A 213 -22.90 25.03 -26.11
N PHE A 214 -22.92 26.36 -26.12
CA PHE A 214 -21.94 27.18 -25.40
C PHE A 214 -22.04 27.01 -23.88
N LEU A 215 -23.24 27.08 -23.31
CA LEU A 215 -23.44 26.91 -21.86
C LEU A 215 -23.15 25.46 -21.42
N LEU A 216 -23.51 24.49 -22.26
CA LEU A 216 -23.14 23.09 -22.05
C LEU A 216 -21.62 22.91 -22.05
N GLY A 217 -20.93 23.47 -23.06
CA GLY A 217 -19.48 23.45 -23.17
C GLY A 217 -18.79 24.07 -21.95
N LEU A 218 -19.28 25.20 -21.44
CA LEU A 218 -18.77 25.82 -20.22
C LEU A 218 -18.96 24.92 -18.99
N SER A 219 -20.13 24.29 -18.87
CA SER A 219 -20.45 23.37 -17.77
C SER A 219 -19.54 22.15 -17.79
N VAL A 220 -19.34 21.57 -18.96
CA VAL A 220 -18.43 20.43 -19.19
C VAL A 220 -16.97 20.82 -18.90
N ALA A 221 -16.53 22.00 -19.34
CA ALA A 221 -15.18 22.49 -19.06
C ALA A 221 -14.95 22.71 -17.56
N PHE A 222 -15.95 23.20 -16.84
CA PHE A 222 -15.89 23.34 -15.38
C PHE A 222 -15.75 21.99 -14.69
N VAL A 223 -16.61 21.01 -15.01
CA VAL A 223 -16.55 19.66 -14.42
C VAL A 223 -15.23 18.98 -14.75
N ALA A 224 -14.75 19.05 -16.00
CA ALA A 224 -13.46 18.50 -16.40
C ALA A 224 -12.30 19.15 -15.63
N SER A 225 -12.33 20.46 -15.40
CA SER A 225 -11.32 21.17 -14.61
C SER A 225 -11.29 20.70 -13.15
N VAL A 226 -12.47 20.48 -12.55
CA VAL A 226 -12.58 19.90 -11.19
C VAL A 226 -12.00 18.48 -11.16
N ILE A 227 -12.28 17.65 -12.16
CA ILE A 227 -11.70 16.30 -12.28
C ILE A 227 -10.18 16.36 -12.38
N VAL A 228 -9.62 17.27 -13.18
CA VAL A 228 -8.17 17.47 -13.29
C VAL A 228 -7.57 17.90 -11.95
N ALA A 229 -8.20 18.85 -11.24
CA ALA A 229 -7.74 19.28 -9.93
C ALA A 229 -7.74 18.11 -8.91
N LEU A 230 -8.81 17.31 -8.88
CA LEU A 230 -8.90 16.11 -8.05
C LEU A 230 -7.87 15.05 -8.47
N SER A 231 -7.56 14.94 -9.76
CA SER A 231 -6.53 14.05 -10.28
C SER A 231 -5.14 14.43 -9.75
N LEU A 232 -4.81 15.72 -9.74
CA LEU A 232 -3.55 16.21 -9.18
C LEU A 232 -3.44 15.89 -7.69
N VAL A 233 -4.52 16.09 -6.95
CA VAL A 233 -4.61 15.71 -5.52
C VAL A 233 -4.44 14.20 -5.35
N ALA A 234 -5.10 13.38 -6.18
CA ALA A 234 -4.99 11.93 -6.15
C ALA A 234 -3.55 11.44 -6.44
N ILE A 235 -2.85 12.07 -7.39
CA ILE A 235 -1.43 11.80 -7.68
C ILE A 235 -0.55 12.07 -6.46
N VAL A 236 -0.82 13.13 -5.69
CA VAL A 236 -0.08 13.44 -4.46
C VAL A 236 -0.29 12.34 -3.41
N PHE A 237 -1.53 11.87 -3.23
CA PHE A 237 -1.81 10.77 -2.30
C PHE A 237 -1.18 9.46 -2.73
N ASP A 238 -1.22 9.14 -4.03
CA ASP A 238 -0.61 7.92 -4.57
C ASP A 238 0.92 7.94 -4.39
N LYS A 239 1.57 9.09 -4.62
CA LYS A 239 3.01 9.27 -4.34
C LYS A 239 3.34 9.11 -2.87
N ARG A 240 2.52 9.65 -1.96
CA ARG A 240 2.75 9.52 -0.50
C ARG A 240 2.60 8.07 -0.06
N ALA A 241 1.59 7.37 -0.53
CA ALA A 241 1.38 5.96 -0.23
C ALA A 241 2.55 5.09 -0.73
N HIS A 242 2.99 5.30 -1.98
CA HIS A 242 4.13 4.58 -2.53
C HIS A 242 5.45 4.86 -1.81
N ARG A 243 5.70 6.11 -1.39
CA ARG A 243 6.89 6.45 -0.59
C ARG A 243 6.85 5.76 0.77
N ALA A 244 5.72 5.82 1.47
CA ALA A 244 5.57 5.17 2.77
C ALA A 244 5.81 3.64 2.69
N SER A 245 5.32 2.99 1.63
CA SER A 245 5.61 1.57 1.39
C SER A 245 7.09 1.32 1.07
N ALA A 246 7.70 2.14 0.21
CA ALA A 246 9.12 1.99 -0.12
C ALA A 246 10.04 2.21 1.10
N ASP A 247 9.73 3.20 1.94
CA ASP A 247 10.46 3.48 3.17
C ASP A 247 10.32 2.32 4.18
N ALA A 248 9.13 1.70 4.26
CA ALA A 248 8.89 0.53 5.11
C ALA A 248 9.66 -0.71 4.60
N ASP A 249 9.64 -0.97 3.30
CA ASP A 249 10.40 -2.06 2.68
C ASP A 249 11.91 -1.84 2.85
N GLN A 250 12.38 -0.60 2.70
CA GLN A 250 13.77 -0.24 2.95
C GLN A 250 14.16 -0.48 4.41
N MET A 251 13.33 -0.04 5.37
CA MET A 251 13.57 -0.29 6.80
C MET A 251 13.63 -1.80 7.09
N ARG A 252 12.71 -2.58 6.51
CA ARG A 252 12.69 -4.04 6.65
C ARG A 252 13.97 -4.67 6.10
N ASN A 253 14.41 -4.25 4.91
CA ASN A 253 15.65 -4.74 4.31
C ASN A 253 16.90 -4.36 5.12
N ILE A 254 16.94 -3.18 5.73
CA ILE A 254 18.05 -2.77 6.63
C ILE A 254 18.07 -3.65 7.89
N ILE A 255 16.91 -3.92 8.48
CA ILE A 255 16.78 -4.80 9.66
C ILE A 255 17.16 -6.25 9.30
N GLU A 256 16.75 -6.74 8.13
CA GLU A 256 17.10 -8.08 7.64
C GLU A 256 18.60 -8.22 7.32
N ALA A 257 19.26 -7.15 6.86
CA ALA A 257 20.70 -7.15 6.58
C ALA A 257 21.59 -6.99 7.82
N ALA A 258 21.02 -6.66 8.98
CA ALA A 258 21.79 -6.49 10.20
C ALA A 258 22.39 -7.83 10.67
N GLN A 259 23.71 -7.82 10.91
CA GLN A 259 24.45 -8.98 11.41
C GLN A 259 24.19 -9.27 12.89
N THR A 260 23.56 -8.35 13.62
CA THR A 260 23.12 -8.55 14.99
C THR A 260 21.67 -8.99 15.03
N SER A 261 21.27 -9.72 16.06
CA SER A 261 19.88 -10.16 16.22
C SER A 261 19.05 -8.95 16.65
N ILE A 262 18.00 -8.64 15.89
CA ILE A 262 17.11 -7.50 16.15
C ILE A 262 15.71 -8.02 16.42
N VAL A 263 15.14 -7.55 17.54
CA VAL A 263 13.77 -7.85 17.95
C VAL A 263 13.05 -6.53 18.18
N VAL A 264 11.87 -6.36 17.58
CA VAL A 264 11.00 -5.23 17.85
C VAL A 264 9.88 -5.69 18.77
N CYS A 265 9.71 -4.98 19.89
CA CYS A 265 8.68 -5.28 20.88
C CYS A 265 7.66 -4.13 21.00
N GLU A 266 6.39 -4.48 21.12
CA GLU A 266 5.29 -3.58 21.49
C GLU A 266 4.58 -4.17 22.71
N ASN A 267 4.45 -3.40 23.79
CA ASN A 267 3.86 -3.88 25.05
C ASN A 267 4.44 -5.23 25.56
N GLN A 268 5.77 -5.38 25.47
CA GLN A 268 6.54 -6.59 25.83
C GLN A 268 6.33 -7.83 24.95
N LYS A 269 5.50 -7.75 23.90
CA LYS A 269 5.32 -8.81 22.91
C LYS A 269 6.18 -8.55 21.69
N VAL A 270 6.75 -9.61 21.14
CA VAL A 270 7.52 -9.54 19.89
C VAL A 270 6.57 -9.30 18.73
N ILE A 271 6.81 -8.24 17.96
CA ILE A 271 6.03 -7.89 16.76
C ILE A 271 6.79 -8.11 15.46
N ALA A 272 8.12 -8.16 15.51
CA ALA A 272 8.96 -8.41 14.35
C ALA A 272 10.36 -8.83 14.80
N THR A 273 11.01 -9.68 14.00
CA THR A 273 12.39 -10.14 14.19
C THR A 273 13.13 -10.17 12.87
N ASN A 274 14.47 -10.16 12.93
CA ASN A 274 15.29 -10.47 11.77
C ASN A 274 15.72 -11.94 11.74
N ARG A 275 16.23 -12.38 10.58
CA ARG A 275 16.68 -13.76 10.36
C ARG A 275 17.78 -14.19 11.33
N THR A 276 18.65 -13.26 11.74
CA THR A 276 19.71 -13.52 12.71
C THR A 276 19.14 -13.94 14.07
N PHE A 277 18.03 -13.35 14.52
CA PHE A 277 17.36 -13.78 15.75
C PHE A 277 16.67 -15.15 15.60
N GLU A 278 16.00 -15.41 14.47
CA GLU A 278 15.42 -16.72 14.17
C GLU A 278 16.47 -17.83 14.21
N GLN A 279 17.64 -17.58 13.64
CA GLN A 279 18.78 -18.50 13.68
C GLN A 279 19.36 -18.67 15.09
N LEU A 280 19.40 -17.60 15.88
CA LEU A 280 19.91 -17.64 17.25
C LEU A 280 19.04 -18.50 18.17
N VAL A 281 17.71 -18.36 18.08
CA VAL A 281 16.75 -19.10 18.92
C VAL A 281 16.37 -20.46 18.33
N GLY A 282 16.44 -20.60 17.00
CA GLY A 282 16.08 -21.82 16.28
C GLY A 282 14.57 -21.99 16.07
N LEU A 283 13.81 -20.89 16.04
CA LEU A 283 12.36 -20.88 15.82
C LEU A 283 12.00 -20.06 14.58
N GLY A 284 10.88 -20.42 13.93
CA GLY A 284 10.35 -19.64 12.83
C GLY A 284 9.66 -18.34 13.29
N GLN A 285 9.58 -17.34 12.41
CA GLN A 285 8.94 -16.05 12.68
C GLN A 285 7.52 -16.20 13.27
N ALA A 286 6.71 -17.13 12.74
CA ALA A 286 5.33 -17.36 13.19
C ALA A 286 5.22 -17.92 14.62
N GLU A 287 6.26 -18.56 15.13
CA GLU A 287 6.31 -19.09 16.50
C GLU A 287 6.78 -18.04 17.50
N ILE A 288 7.55 -17.06 17.03
CA ILE A 288 8.12 -15.99 17.85
C ILE A 288 7.14 -14.82 17.97
N GLU A 289 6.49 -14.42 16.87
CA GLU A 289 5.59 -13.27 16.86
C GLU A 289 4.39 -13.45 17.80
N GLY A 290 4.08 -12.41 18.56
CA GLY A 290 3.00 -12.39 19.56
C GLY A 290 3.38 -12.97 20.92
N THR A 291 4.54 -13.63 21.04
CA THR A 291 5.04 -14.14 22.33
C THR A 291 5.79 -13.05 23.12
N PRO A 292 5.78 -13.10 24.46
CA PRO A 292 6.61 -12.22 25.28
C PRO A 292 8.10 -12.54 25.11
N LEU A 293 8.95 -11.51 24.96
CA LEU A 293 10.40 -11.72 24.85
C LEU A 293 11.00 -12.46 26.07
N THR A 294 10.38 -12.30 27.23
CA THR A 294 10.79 -12.98 28.48
C THR A 294 10.75 -14.50 28.39
N ASN A 295 9.96 -15.08 27.47
CA ASN A 295 9.91 -16.53 27.28
C ASN A 295 11.25 -17.10 26.81
N PHE A 296 12.06 -16.28 26.15
CA PHE A 296 13.38 -16.68 25.66
C PHE A 296 14.48 -16.38 26.67
N ILE A 297 14.23 -15.64 27.75
CA ILE A 297 15.24 -15.23 28.73
C ILE A 297 15.22 -16.18 29.93
N ALA A 298 16.26 -16.99 30.09
CA ALA A 298 16.33 -18.01 31.16
C ALA A 298 16.64 -17.41 32.55
N ARG A 299 17.46 -16.36 32.60
CA ARG A 299 17.78 -15.63 33.84
C ARG A 299 17.71 -14.12 33.58
N PRO A 300 16.76 -13.39 34.17
CA PRO A 300 16.76 -11.93 34.10
C PRO A 300 17.98 -11.40 34.87
N ALA A 301 18.73 -10.46 34.28
CA ALA A 301 19.84 -9.82 34.96
C ALA A 301 19.36 -9.18 36.29
N LEU A 302 20.06 -9.49 37.38
CA LEU A 302 19.75 -9.07 38.76
C LEU A 302 19.85 -7.55 38.99
N THR A 303 20.18 -6.77 37.98
CA THR A 303 20.40 -5.32 38.06
C THR A 303 19.84 -4.62 36.82
N SER A 304 18.52 -4.43 36.77
CA SER A 304 17.94 -3.43 35.87
C SER A 304 17.27 -2.34 36.69
N ASP A 305 17.85 -1.15 36.61
CA ASP A 305 17.25 0.07 37.11
C ASP A 305 15.97 0.33 36.31
N ARG A 306 14.83 -0.15 36.85
CA ARG A 306 13.50 -0.12 36.24
C ARG A 306 13.03 1.28 35.81
N ARG A 307 13.76 2.34 36.19
CA ARG A 307 13.43 3.73 35.87
C ARG A 307 14.02 4.23 34.54
N ASN A 308 15.06 3.58 34.01
CA ASN A 308 15.71 4.03 32.77
C ASN A 308 15.25 3.19 31.57
N ARG A 309 14.48 3.80 30.66
CA ARG A 309 13.89 3.15 29.46
C ARG A 309 14.90 2.77 28.37
N CYS A 310 16.20 2.80 28.68
CA CYS A 310 17.30 2.51 27.78
C CYS A 310 18.19 1.47 28.47
N LEU A 311 18.05 0.20 28.09
CA LEU A 311 18.95 -0.87 28.52
C LEU A 311 20.11 -0.88 27.54
N ARG A 312 21.36 -0.89 28.02
CA ARG A 312 22.54 -0.97 27.15
C ARG A 312 23.50 -2.03 27.67
N GLY A 313 23.78 -3.02 26.84
CA GLY A 313 24.77 -4.06 27.12
C GLY A 313 24.45 -4.91 28.35
N VAL A 314 23.18 -5.18 28.64
CA VAL A 314 22.80 -6.04 29.76
C VAL A 314 23.00 -7.49 29.36
N GLU A 315 23.96 -8.15 30.00
CA GLU A 315 24.27 -9.56 29.77
C GLU A 315 23.17 -10.45 30.36
N VAL A 316 22.59 -11.32 29.54
CA VAL A 316 21.58 -12.30 29.95
C VAL A 316 21.81 -13.64 29.24
N GLN A 317 21.20 -14.69 29.76
CA GLN A 317 21.16 -15.99 29.09
C GLN A 317 19.84 -16.16 28.34
N LEU A 318 19.94 -16.31 27.02
CA LEU A 318 18.84 -16.74 26.17
C LEU A 318 18.74 -18.26 26.15
N MET A 319 17.53 -18.78 26.06
CA MET A 319 17.25 -20.19 25.87
C MET A 319 16.75 -20.43 24.45
N THR A 320 17.45 -21.31 23.73
CA THR A 320 17.05 -21.74 22.39
C THR A 320 15.90 -22.74 22.45
N ALA A 321 15.26 -23.03 21.31
CA ALA A 321 14.23 -24.07 21.19
C ALA A 321 14.72 -25.47 21.62
N THR A 322 16.01 -25.73 21.46
CA THR A 322 16.67 -26.98 21.88
C THR A 322 16.99 -27.03 23.38
N GLY A 323 16.64 -25.99 24.14
CA GLY A 323 16.94 -25.85 25.56
C GLY A 323 18.39 -25.46 25.87
N THR A 324 19.16 -25.02 24.86
CA THR A 324 20.54 -24.60 25.04
C THR A 324 20.59 -23.15 25.54
N LEU A 325 21.48 -22.87 26.50
CA LEU A 325 21.69 -21.52 27.01
C LEU A 325 22.77 -20.80 26.20
N VAL A 326 22.50 -19.58 25.79
CA VAL A 326 23.40 -18.72 25.02
C VAL A 326 23.57 -17.39 25.75
N ASP A 327 24.81 -17.05 26.10
CA ASP A 327 25.14 -15.75 26.69
C ASP A 327 25.05 -14.65 25.64
N VAL A 328 24.22 -13.64 25.91
CA VAL A 328 23.96 -12.52 25.00
C VAL A 328 23.97 -11.18 25.73
N ALA A 329 24.36 -10.12 25.02
CA ALA A 329 24.18 -8.75 25.48
C ALA A 329 22.93 -8.13 24.85
N LEU A 330 22.03 -7.62 25.70
CA LEU A 330 20.81 -6.92 25.30
C LEU A 330 20.99 -5.40 25.36
N SER A 331 20.61 -4.72 24.28
CA SER A 331 20.47 -3.26 24.25
C SER A 331 19.09 -2.87 23.73
N ALA A 332 18.29 -2.18 24.54
CA ALA A 332 16.95 -1.72 24.19
C ALA A 332 16.94 -0.20 23.96
N THR A 333 16.53 0.20 22.75
CA THR A 333 16.37 1.60 22.35
C THR A 333 14.89 1.87 22.04
N PRO A 334 14.26 2.89 22.64
CA PRO A 334 12.87 3.23 22.32
C PRO A 334 12.75 3.81 20.90
N ILE A 335 11.74 3.34 20.15
CA ILE A 335 11.36 3.92 18.86
C ILE A 335 10.22 4.90 19.10
N LEU A 336 10.43 6.17 18.74
CA LEU A 336 9.38 7.18 18.73
C LEU A 336 8.37 6.83 17.62
N SER A 337 7.20 6.33 18.02
CA SER A 337 6.09 5.97 17.14
C SER A 337 4.85 6.79 17.52
N SER A 338 3.99 7.10 16.55
CA SER A 338 2.71 7.80 16.80
C SER A 338 1.66 6.93 17.50
N GLY A 339 1.94 5.64 17.72
CA GLY A 339 1.06 4.66 18.38
C GLY A 339 1.60 4.19 19.73
N ALA A 340 1.35 2.92 20.07
CA ALA A 340 1.89 2.31 21.29
C ALA A 340 3.43 2.39 21.29
N PRO A 341 4.07 2.58 22.47
CA PRO A 341 5.52 2.70 22.57
C PRO A 341 6.19 1.41 22.11
N ARG A 342 7.05 1.52 21.09
CA ARG A 342 7.82 0.40 20.55
C ARG A 342 9.26 0.46 21.05
N GLN A 343 9.86 -0.71 21.24
CA GLN A 343 11.27 -0.83 21.62
C GLN A 343 11.99 -1.70 20.61
N LEU A 344 13.13 -1.21 20.11
CA LEU A 344 14.10 -1.97 19.35
C LEU A 344 15.07 -2.62 20.34
N ILE A 345 15.18 -3.94 20.32
CA ILE A 345 16.08 -4.70 21.16
C ILE A 345 17.12 -5.34 20.26
N GLU A 346 18.35 -4.86 20.37
CA GLU A 346 19.53 -5.49 19.79
C GLU A 346 20.03 -6.57 20.76
N ILE A 347 20.23 -7.76 20.22
CA ILE A 347 20.73 -8.92 20.92
C ILE A 347 22.03 -9.34 20.22
N ARG A 348 23.11 -9.37 20.97
CA ARG A 348 24.43 -9.72 20.47
C ARG A 348 24.91 -10.99 21.16
N ASP A 349 25.28 -12.00 20.37
CA ASP A 349 25.97 -13.18 20.88
C ASP A 349 27.37 -12.77 21.35
N ILE A 350 27.64 -12.93 22.65
CA ILE A 350 28.91 -12.54 23.26
C ILE A 350 29.80 -13.74 23.57
N ARG A 351 29.42 -14.98 23.22
CA ARG A 351 30.20 -16.17 23.56
C ARG A 351 31.64 -16.11 23.06
N VAL A 352 31.82 -15.65 21.82
CA VAL A 352 33.16 -15.50 21.21
C VAL A 352 33.96 -14.40 21.89
N GLU A 353 33.33 -13.25 22.18
CA GLU A 353 33.98 -12.12 22.83
C GLU A 353 34.37 -12.45 24.28
N GLN A 354 33.48 -13.15 24.99
CA GLN A 354 33.70 -13.60 26.36
C GLN A 354 34.82 -14.65 26.42
N ALA A 355 34.82 -15.64 25.53
CA ALA A 355 35.91 -16.63 25.44
C ALA A 355 37.26 -15.96 25.11
N ALA A 356 37.28 -14.98 24.21
CA ALA A 356 38.49 -14.21 23.91
C ALA A 356 38.95 -13.38 25.12
N ARG A 357 38.02 -12.76 25.86
CA ARG A 357 38.30 -11.98 27.06
C ARG A 357 38.83 -12.84 28.20
N GLU A 358 38.26 -14.02 28.39
CA GLU A 358 38.74 -15.02 29.34
C GLU A 358 40.13 -15.52 28.95
N HIS A 359 40.37 -15.79 27.67
CA HIS A 359 41.68 -16.22 27.17
C HIS A 359 42.75 -15.14 27.35
N ILE A 360 42.45 -13.88 27.04
CA ILE A 360 43.37 -12.76 27.29
C ILE A 360 43.65 -12.61 28.79
N THR A 361 42.62 -12.72 29.63
CA THR A 361 42.77 -12.65 31.09
C THR A 361 43.60 -13.82 31.61
N TYR A 362 43.44 -15.00 31.02
CA TYR A 362 44.24 -16.18 31.32
C TYR A 362 45.71 -15.94 30.96
N LEU A 363 46.01 -15.50 29.73
CA LEU A 363 47.37 -15.18 29.27
C LEU A 363 48.04 -14.02 30.04
N ALA A 364 47.25 -13.07 30.53
CA ALA A 364 47.78 -11.99 31.37
C ALA A 364 48.20 -12.49 32.77
N ASN A 365 47.60 -13.58 33.24
CA ASN A 365 47.83 -14.13 34.57
C ASN A 365 48.64 -15.45 34.57
N HIS A 366 48.84 -16.08 33.40
CA HIS A 366 49.53 -17.36 33.26
C HIS A 366 50.53 -17.31 32.09
N ASP A 367 51.68 -17.95 32.27
CA ASP A 367 52.72 -18.06 31.25
C ASP A 367 52.28 -18.98 30.10
N ALA A 368 52.38 -18.49 28.87
CA ALA A 368 51.85 -19.16 27.68
C ALA A 368 52.56 -20.47 27.30
N LEU A 369 53.79 -20.70 27.78
CA LEU A 369 54.59 -21.89 27.47
C LEU A 369 54.50 -22.96 28.56
N THR A 370 54.28 -22.55 29.81
CA THR A 370 54.39 -23.44 30.97
C THR A 370 53.07 -23.62 31.74
N GLY A 371 52.07 -22.77 31.53
CA GLY A 371 50.77 -22.83 32.20
C GLY A 371 50.79 -22.40 33.68
N PHE A 372 51.95 -21.98 34.20
CA PHE A 372 52.08 -21.52 35.58
C PHE A 372 51.67 -20.04 35.76
N PRO A 373 51.22 -19.64 36.96
CA PRO A 373 50.88 -18.24 37.26
C PRO A 373 52.07 -17.30 37.04
N TYR A 374 51.80 -16.13 36.45
CA TYR A 374 52.81 -15.13 36.10
C TYR A 374 53.43 -14.47 37.36
N LEU A 375 54.76 -14.27 37.36
CA LEU A 375 55.57 -13.73 38.48
C LEU A 375 55.00 -12.49 39.21
N PRO A 376 54.29 -11.53 38.56
CA PRO A 376 53.70 -10.38 39.24
C PRO A 376 52.54 -10.74 40.19
N GLN A 377 51.77 -11.79 39.91
CA GLN A 377 50.68 -12.25 40.78
C GLN A 377 51.25 -12.91 42.04
N TYR A 378 52.30 -13.71 41.87
CA TYR A 378 53.08 -14.27 42.99
C TYR A 378 53.64 -13.15 43.89
N ARG A 379 54.14 -12.05 43.30
CA ARG A 379 54.65 -10.88 44.03
C ARG A 379 53.56 -10.08 44.75
N ARG A 380 52.31 -10.13 44.28
CA ARG A 380 51.14 -9.45 44.85
C ARG A 380 50.46 -10.27 45.96
N GLU A 381 50.56 -11.59 45.90
CA GLU A 381 50.02 -12.53 46.91
C GLU A 381 51.01 -12.86 48.03
N LEU A 382 52.33 -12.75 47.77
CA LEU A 382 53.38 -12.94 48.79
C LEU A 382 53.13 -12.15 50.09
N PRO A 383 52.80 -10.84 50.06
CA PRO A 383 52.59 -10.05 51.27
C PRO A 383 51.37 -10.53 52.08
N ARG A 384 50.30 -10.95 51.40
CA ARG A 384 49.08 -11.47 52.07
C ARG A 384 49.36 -12.78 52.78
N HIS A 385 50.14 -13.67 52.17
CA HIS A 385 50.50 -14.92 52.80
C HIS A 385 51.47 -14.74 53.96
N LEU A 386 52.42 -13.81 53.85
CA LEU A 386 53.32 -13.43 54.94
C LEU A 386 52.56 -12.90 56.17
N ASP A 387 51.53 -12.06 55.97
CA ASP A 387 50.69 -11.53 57.06
C ASP A 387 49.83 -12.60 57.74
N THR A 388 49.37 -13.62 57.00
CA THR A 388 48.61 -14.74 57.59
C THR A 388 49.50 -15.70 58.38
N THR A 389 50.71 -16.01 57.91
CA THR A 389 51.67 -16.86 58.64
C THR A 389 52.25 -16.16 59.87
N ALA A 390 52.43 -14.83 59.84
CA ALA A 390 52.84 -14.05 61.00
C ALA A 390 51.81 -14.06 62.14
N LYS A 391 50.54 -14.33 61.84
CA LYS A 391 49.44 -14.42 62.83
C LYS A 391 49.16 -15.84 63.33
N SER A 392 49.54 -16.89 62.59
CA SER A 392 49.27 -18.29 62.98
C SER A 392 50.46 -19.01 63.60
N GLY A 393 51.69 -18.50 63.46
CA GLY A 393 52.88 -19.11 64.06
C GLY A 393 53.37 -20.40 63.37
N ASP A 394 52.76 -20.80 62.26
CA ASP A 394 53.19 -21.97 61.48
C ASP A 394 54.33 -21.59 60.52
N GLY A 395 55.38 -22.43 60.51
CA GLY A 395 56.53 -22.27 59.63
C GLY A 395 56.16 -22.44 58.15
N MET A 396 56.61 -21.49 57.32
CA MET A 396 56.37 -21.52 55.86
C MET A 396 57.49 -22.30 55.17
N GLY A 397 57.16 -23.42 54.54
CA GLY A 397 58.08 -24.16 53.65
C GLY A 397 57.83 -23.80 52.19
N ILE A 398 58.81 -23.18 51.52
CA ILE A 398 58.78 -23.04 50.06
C ILE A 398 59.20 -24.39 49.49
N ARG A 399 58.23 -25.16 48.98
CA ARG A 399 58.50 -26.45 48.34
C ARG A 399 58.96 -26.19 46.91
N GLU A 400 60.25 -26.31 46.65
CA GLU A 400 60.78 -26.34 45.29
C GLU A 400 60.13 -27.51 44.52
N PRO A 401 59.65 -27.30 43.28
CA PRO A 401 59.10 -28.38 42.48
C PRO A 401 60.23 -29.37 42.16
N HIS A 402 60.00 -30.63 42.53
CA HIS A 402 60.88 -31.76 42.25
C HIS A 402 61.34 -31.77 40.79
N HIS A 403 62.64 -31.62 40.60
CA HIS A 403 63.32 -31.88 39.35
C HIS A 403 63.31 -33.40 39.10
N ASN A 404 62.23 -33.92 38.52
CA ASN A 404 62.24 -35.29 38.02
C ASN A 404 62.94 -35.29 36.66
N ALA A 405 64.24 -35.57 36.74
CA ALA A 405 65.10 -35.75 35.59
C ALA A 405 64.55 -36.86 34.69
N ILE A 406 64.42 -36.51 33.42
CA ILE A 406 64.22 -37.40 32.28
C ILE A 406 65.29 -38.51 32.33
N ARG A 407 64.87 -39.77 32.43
CA ARG A 407 65.63 -40.91 31.93
C ARG A 407 64.83 -41.54 30.79
N THR A 408 65.38 -41.34 29.59
CA THR A 408 65.22 -42.08 28.32
C THR A 408 63.83 -42.32 27.80
#